data_AF-A0A231PKZ4-F1
#
_entry.id   AF-A0A231PKZ4-F1
#
_cell.length_a   1.000
_cell.length_b   1.000
_cell.length_c   1.000
_cell.angle_alpha   90.00
_cell.angle_beta   90.00
_cell.angle_gamma   90.00
#
_symmetry.space_group_name_H-M   'P 1'
#
loop_
_entity.id
_entity.type
_entity.pdbx_description
1 polymer ?
#
loop_
_entity_poly.entity_id
_entity_poly.type
_entity_poly.pdbx_seq_one_letter_code
_entity_poly.pdbx_strand_id
1 'polypeptide(L)'
;MSIDIHFEGPLFDGRAERAMQEAADDAREDIAEFAETHALTLMGMAFRHPTGYYESRVTTTRLSADTSLVHDQGVVYGPWLEGVGSRNSPVTRFPGYWHWKRTKTLVRERGPQIAEQAVRRHLPAMGG
;
A
#
# COMPACT_ATOMS: atom_id res chain seq x y z
N MET A 1 -33.06 43.13 18.08
CA MET A 1 -33.61 42.16 17.10
C MET A 1 -32.52 41.11 16.92
N SER A 2 -32.68 39.93 17.52
CA SER A 2 -31.73 38.82 17.38
C SER A 2 -32.18 37.91 16.25
N ILE A 3 -31.23 37.44 15.46
CA ILE A 3 -31.43 36.39 14.47
C ILE A 3 -30.76 35.15 15.06
N ASP A 4 -31.54 34.09 15.29
CA ASP A 4 -31.02 32.77 15.62
C ASP A 4 -30.86 31.98 14.32
N ILE A 5 -29.67 31.42 14.11
CA ILE A 5 -29.35 30.59 12.95
C ILE A 5 -29.00 29.19 13.47
N HIS A 6 -29.82 28.21 13.10
CA HIS A 6 -29.59 26.80 13.42
C HIS A 6 -28.94 26.11 12.21
N PHE A 7 -27.82 25.42 12.47
CA PHE A 7 -27.15 24.57 11.50
C PHE A 7 -27.32 23.10 11.89
N GLU A 8 -27.78 22.29 10.95
CA GLU A 8 -27.92 20.84 11.12
C GLU A 8 -27.28 20.14 9.91
N GLY A 9 -26.62 19.01 10.15
CA GLY A 9 -26.07 18.15 9.10
C GLY A 9 -24.63 17.69 9.38
N PRO A 10 -24.13 16.71 8.60
CA PRO A 10 -22.85 16.05 8.86
C PRO A 10 -21.64 16.98 8.95
N LEU A 11 -21.67 18.10 8.22
CA LEU A 11 -20.63 19.12 8.24
C LEU A 11 -20.61 19.95 9.53
N PHE A 12 -21.75 20.03 10.23
CA PHE A 12 -21.93 20.89 11.41
C PHE A 12 -21.97 20.11 12.73
N ASP A 13 -22.14 18.79 12.68
CA ASP A 13 -22.18 17.89 13.85
C ASP A 13 -20.94 16.99 14.00
N GLY A 14 -19.92 17.18 13.14
CA GLY A 14 -18.65 16.46 13.19
C GLY A 14 -18.66 15.08 12.52
N ARG A 15 -19.81 14.59 12.02
CA ARG A 15 -19.86 13.30 11.30
C ARG A 15 -19.02 13.30 10.04
N ALA A 16 -19.02 14.40 9.29
CA ALA A 16 -18.24 14.50 8.06
C ALA A 16 -16.72 14.47 8.34
N GLU A 17 -16.26 15.16 9.39
CA GLU A 17 -14.85 15.14 9.79
C GLU A 17 -14.39 13.73 10.16
N ARG A 18 -15.18 13.03 10.98
CA ARG A 18 -14.90 11.63 11.32
C ARG A 18 -14.90 10.72 10.09
N ALA A 19 -15.88 10.86 9.20
CA ALA A 19 -15.96 10.07 7.98
C ALA A 19 -14.77 10.33 7.04
N MET A 20 -14.26 11.57 6.99
CA MET A 20 -13.04 11.89 6.22
C MET A 20 -11.80 11.22 6.80
N GLN A 21 -11.68 11.21 8.13
CA GLN A 21 -10.58 10.52 8.81
C GLN A 21 -10.65 9.00 8.58
N GLU A 22 -11.83 8.41 8.73
CA GLU A 22 -12.07 6.98 8.47
C GLU A 22 -11.74 6.63 7.01
N ALA A 23 -12.13 7.48 6.05
CA ALA A 23 -11.79 7.30 4.64
C ALA A 23 -10.28 7.34 4.36
N ALA A 24 -9.54 8.22 5.04
CA ALA A 24 -8.09 8.30 4.90
C ALA A 24 -7.39 7.08 5.50
N ASP A 25 -7.86 6.61 6.65
CA ASP A 25 -7.35 5.41 7.31
C ASP A 25 -7.60 4.15 6.44
N ASP A 26 -8.81 4.00 5.91
CA ASP A 26 -9.18 2.95 4.97
C ASP A 26 -8.33 2.99 3.70
N ALA A 27 -8.15 4.18 3.10
CA ALA A 27 -7.35 4.33 1.89
C ALA A 27 -5.89 3.88 2.13
N ARG A 28 -5.33 4.25 3.27
CA ARG A 28 -3.97 3.85 3.67
C ARG A 28 -3.88 2.33 3.83
N GLU A 29 -4.86 1.71 4.47
CA GLU A 29 -4.89 0.27 4.72
C GLU A 29 -5.05 -0.52 3.42
N ASP A 30 -6.01 -0.15 2.57
CA ASP A 30 -6.24 -0.78 1.27
C ASP A 30 -5.00 -0.69 0.37
N ILE A 31 -4.32 0.47 0.34
CA ILE A 31 -3.09 0.66 -0.43
C ILE A 31 -1.95 -0.20 0.12
N ALA A 32 -1.82 -0.31 1.45
CA ALA A 32 -0.79 -1.12 2.08
C ALA A 32 -1.01 -2.61 1.82
N GLU A 33 -2.25 -3.09 1.96
CA GLU A 33 -2.64 -4.47 1.64
C GLU A 33 -2.36 -4.80 0.16
N PHE A 34 -2.71 -3.88 -0.75
CA PHE A 34 -2.40 -4.02 -2.17
C PHE A 34 -0.90 -4.13 -2.41
N ALA A 35 -0.10 -3.29 -1.76
CA ALA A 35 1.35 -3.28 -1.88
C ALA A 35 1.98 -4.58 -1.34
N GLU A 36 1.56 -5.04 -0.17
CA GLU A 36 2.03 -6.28 0.45
C GLU A 36 1.70 -7.50 -0.41
N THR A 37 0.46 -7.61 -0.87
CA THR A 37 0.01 -8.70 -1.74
C THR A 37 0.81 -8.76 -3.04
N HIS A 38 1.07 -7.61 -3.66
CA HIS A 38 1.85 -7.55 -4.91
C HIS A 38 3.34 -7.79 -4.69
N ALA A 39 3.91 -7.33 -3.57
CA ALA A 39 5.29 -7.63 -3.20
C ALA A 39 5.48 -9.16 -3.07
N LEU A 40 4.59 -9.83 -2.33
CA LEU A 40 4.61 -11.28 -2.17
C LEU A 40 4.40 -12.03 -3.49
N THR A 41 3.45 -11.59 -4.30
CA THR A 41 3.16 -12.20 -5.61
C THR A 41 4.36 -12.10 -6.55
N LEU A 42 4.96 -10.90 -6.66
CA LEU A 42 6.12 -10.66 -7.51
C LEU A 42 7.38 -11.34 -6.96
N MET A 43 7.52 -11.45 -5.64
CA MET A 43 8.57 -12.24 -5.01
C MET A 43 8.48 -13.72 -5.42
N GLY A 44 7.30 -14.32 -5.35
CA GLY A 44 7.07 -15.71 -5.78
C GLY A 44 7.36 -15.95 -7.27
N MET A 45 7.20 -14.93 -8.12
CA MET A 45 7.58 -15.00 -9.55
C MET A 45 9.08 -14.82 -9.77
N ALA A 46 9.74 -14.00 -8.97
CA ALA A 46 11.15 -13.67 -9.11
C ALA A 46 12.07 -14.74 -8.49
N PHE A 47 11.64 -15.37 -7.40
CA PHE A 47 12.46 -16.29 -6.62
C PHE A 47 12.37 -17.71 -7.16
N ARG A 48 13.52 -18.34 -7.44
CA ARG A 48 13.56 -19.71 -7.99
C ARG A 48 13.19 -20.81 -6.99
N HIS A 49 13.54 -20.62 -5.72
CA HIS A 49 13.31 -21.58 -4.64
C HIS A 49 12.84 -20.84 -3.38
N PRO A 50 11.58 -20.34 -3.36
CA PRO A 50 11.03 -19.71 -2.18
C PRO A 50 10.95 -20.72 -1.03
N THR A 51 11.65 -20.44 0.07
CA THR A 51 11.63 -21.28 1.29
C THR A 51 10.59 -20.81 2.30
N GLY A 52 9.75 -19.83 1.95
CA GLY A 52 8.79 -19.18 2.86
C GLY A 52 9.44 -18.17 3.81
N TYR A 53 10.76 -18.27 4.02
CA TYR A 53 11.49 -17.37 4.91
C TYR A 53 11.39 -15.91 4.45
N TYR A 54 11.56 -15.63 3.16
CA TYR A 54 11.56 -14.26 2.66
C TYR A 54 10.16 -13.65 2.66
N GLU A 55 9.17 -14.46 2.29
CA GLU A 55 7.75 -14.12 2.31
C GLU A 55 7.28 -13.79 3.73
N SER A 56 7.67 -14.59 4.71
CA SER A 56 7.31 -14.36 6.12
C SER A 56 7.90 -13.08 6.73
N ARG A 57 8.86 -12.45 6.04
CA ARG A 57 9.49 -11.21 6.47
C ARG A 57 8.81 -9.99 5.89
N VAL A 58 8.03 -10.14 4.82
CA VAL A 58 7.23 -9.06 4.27
C VAL A 58 6.12 -8.75 5.26
N THR A 59 6.10 -7.51 5.73
CA THR A 59 5.13 -7.02 6.71
C THR A 59 4.84 -5.56 6.45
N THR A 60 3.65 -5.13 6.88
CA THR A 60 3.26 -3.73 6.94
C THR A 60 3.44 -3.18 8.36
N THR A 61 4.09 -2.02 8.48
CA THR A 61 4.23 -1.27 9.73
C THR A 61 3.63 0.12 9.57
N ARG A 62 2.75 0.53 10.49
CA ARG A 62 2.23 1.90 10.54
C ARG A 62 3.30 2.84 11.09
N LEU A 63 3.74 3.81 10.29
CA LEU A 63 4.76 4.79 10.69
C LEU A 63 4.15 6.08 11.26
N SER A 64 2.97 6.47 10.75
CA SER A 64 2.25 7.67 11.18
C SER A 64 0.75 7.51 10.93
N ALA A 65 -0.02 8.59 11.16
CA ALA A 65 -1.43 8.65 10.79
C ALA A 65 -1.63 8.32 9.30
N ASP A 66 -0.81 8.93 8.43
CA ASP A 66 -1.00 8.90 6.96
C ASP A 66 -0.08 7.91 6.24
N THR A 67 0.90 7.32 6.94
CA THR A 67 1.94 6.52 6.31
C THR A 67 2.01 5.10 6.88
N SER A 68 1.90 4.12 5.99
CA SER A 68 2.26 2.72 6.25
C SER A 68 3.44 2.31 5.37
N LEU A 69 4.36 1.56 5.95
CA LEU A 69 5.55 1.04 5.29
C LEU A 69 5.40 -0.47 5.11
N VAL A 70 5.43 -0.93 3.87
CA VAL A 70 5.57 -2.35 3.53
C VAL A 70 7.06 -2.65 3.32
N HIS A 71 7.61 -3.60 4.07
CA HIS A 71 9.04 -3.92 4.07
C HIS A 71 9.32 -5.39 4.43
N ASP A 72 10.53 -5.88 4.16
CA ASP A 72 10.98 -7.24 4.48
C ASP A 72 11.86 -7.33 5.74
N GLN A 73 11.69 -6.42 6.70
CA GLN A 73 12.53 -6.36 7.91
C GLN A 73 14.05 -6.23 7.65
N GLY A 74 14.46 -5.71 6.49
CA GLY A 74 15.88 -5.47 6.18
C GLY A 74 16.61 -6.71 5.67
N VAL A 75 15.89 -7.63 5.04
CA VAL A 75 16.49 -8.85 4.49
C VAL A 75 17.42 -8.51 3.31
N VAL A 76 18.61 -9.10 3.35
CA VAL A 76 19.59 -8.99 2.26
C VAL A 76 19.37 -10.17 1.31
N TYR A 77 19.03 -9.87 0.05
CA TYR A 77 18.86 -10.91 -0.97
C TYR A 77 20.19 -11.33 -1.56
N GLY A 78 20.40 -12.65 -1.59
CA GLY A 78 21.55 -13.25 -2.25
C GLY A 78 21.43 -13.21 -3.79
N PRO A 79 22.56 -13.12 -4.54
CA PRO A 79 22.60 -13.12 -6.01
C PRO A 79 21.89 -14.28 -6.71
N TRP A 80 21.67 -15.39 -6.01
CA TRP A 80 21.04 -16.60 -6.53
C TRP A 80 19.50 -16.59 -6.45
N LEU A 81 18.89 -15.60 -5.77
CA LEU A 81 17.44 -15.54 -5.55
C LEU A 81 16.68 -14.98 -6.76
N GLU A 82 17.08 -13.82 -7.29
CA GLU A 82 16.48 -13.20 -8.48
C GLU A 82 17.28 -13.59 -9.73
N GLY A 83 16.94 -14.76 -10.28
CA GLY A 83 17.46 -15.41 -11.49
C GLY A 83 18.60 -14.75 -12.28
N VAL A 84 19.79 -15.37 -12.26
CA VAL A 84 20.77 -15.27 -13.34
C VAL A 84 20.50 -16.44 -14.31
N GLY A 85 19.89 -16.16 -15.46
CA GLY A 85 19.68 -17.17 -16.52
C GLY A 85 20.95 -17.39 -17.35
N SER A 86 21.19 -18.62 -17.81
CA SER A 86 22.32 -18.98 -18.71
C SER A 86 22.35 -18.21 -20.05
N ARG A 87 21.24 -17.57 -20.43
CA ARG A 87 21.15 -16.64 -21.58
C ARG A 87 21.86 -15.30 -21.37
N ASN A 88 22.28 -15.01 -20.14
CA ASN A 88 22.90 -13.76 -19.71
C ASN A 88 24.32 -14.01 -19.19
N SER A 89 25.11 -14.91 -19.79
CA SER A 89 26.56 -14.87 -19.58
C SER A 89 27.15 -13.73 -20.43
N PRO A 90 27.94 -12.78 -19.89
CA PRO A 90 28.49 -12.69 -18.53
C PRO A 90 27.84 -11.53 -17.74
N VAL A 91 26.51 -11.44 -17.68
CA VAL A 91 25.82 -10.37 -16.95
C VAL A 91 26.05 -10.53 -15.45
N THR A 92 26.84 -9.60 -14.93
CA THR A 92 27.34 -9.47 -13.56
C THR A 92 26.44 -8.67 -12.63
N ARG A 93 25.29 -8.17 -13.09
CA ARG A 93 24.42 -7.32 -12.26
C ARG A 93 23.28 -8.11 -11.68
N PHE A 94 23.40 -8.40 -10.38
CA PHE A 94 22.29 -8.77 -9.51
C PHE A 94 21.17 -7.72 -9.65
N PRO A 95 20.00 -8.06 -10.21
CA PRO A 95 18.89 -7.11 -10.35
C PRO A 95 18.21 -6.75 -9.03
N GLY A 96 18.69 -7.35 -7.93
CA GLY A 96 18.10 -7.44 -6.59
C GLY A 96 17.08 -6.36 -6.25
N TYR A 97 16.01 -6.80 -5.60
CA TYR A 97 14.88 -5.95 -5.21
C TYR A 97 14.03 -5.51 -6.42
N TRP A 98 14.06 -6.26 -7.53
CA TRP A 98 13.21 -5.97 -8.70
C TRP A 98 11.73 -5.98 -8.33
N HIS A 99 11.31 -6.95 -7.52
CA HIS A 99 9.92 -7.08 -7.09
C HIS A 99 9.45 -5.85 -6.30
N TRP A 100 10.30 -5.28 -5.44
CA TRP A 100 10.02 -4.04 -4.71
C TRP A 100 9.90 -2.85 -5.65
N LYS A 101 10.81 -2.73 -6.62
CA LYS A 101 10.76 -1.67 -7.63
C LYS A 101 9.46 -1.74 -8.42
N ARG A 102 9.05 -2.94 -8.84
CA ARG A 102 7.83 -3.16 -9.60
C ARG A 102 6.57 -2.90 -8.76
N THR A 103 6.56 -3.36 -7.50
CA THR A 103 5.48 -3.09 -6.54
C THR A 103 5.30 -1.58 -6.33
N LYS A 104 6.40 -0.84 -6.11
CA LYS A 104 6.35 0.62 -5.95
C LYS A 104 5.75 1.33 -7.17
N THR A 105 6.05 0.85 -8.37
CA THR A 105 5.43 1.35 -9.61
C THR A 105 3.93 1.06 -9.63
N LEU A 106 3.52 -0.17 -9.32
CA LEU A 106 2.10 -0.56 -9.30
C LEU A 106 1.29 0.25 -8.28
N VAL A 107 1.83 0.45 -7.06
CA VAL A 107 1.21 1.27 -6.02
C VAL A 107 1.05 2.72 -6.49
N ARG A 108 2.06 3.27 -7.18
CA ARG A 108 1.96 4.63 -7.74
C ARG A 108 0.86 4.73 -8.81
N GLU A 109 0.71 3.71 -9.64
CA GLU A 109 -0.25 3.69 -10.75
C GLU A 109 -1.69 3.41 -10.30
N ARG A 110 -1.87 2.56 -9.28
CA ARG A 110 -3.16 2.07 -8.80
C ARG A 110 -3.65 2.70 -7.49
N GLY A 111 -2.73 3.27 -6.72
CA GLY A 111 -3.01 3.88 -5.42
C GLY A 111 -4.11 4.94 -5.47
N PRO A 112 -4.13 5.87 -6.45
CA PRO A 112 -5.21 6.87 -6.54
C PRO A 112 -6.60 6.24 -6.70
N GLN A 113 -6.74 5.18 -7.51
CA GLN A 113 -8.02 4.51 -7.72
C GLN A 113 -8.46 3.73 -6.48
N ILE A 114 -7.51 3.14 -5.74
CA ILE A 114 -7.80 2.45 -4.47
C ILE A 114 -8.25 3.46 -3.42
N ALA A 115 -7.55 4.59 -3.28
CA ALA A 115 -7.94 5.67 -2.37
C ALA A 115 -9.32 6.24 -2.72
N GLU A 116 -9.62 6.41 -4.01
CA GLU A 116 -10.94 6.86 -4.45
C GLU A 116 -12.04 5.88 -4.05
N GLN A 117 -11.79 4.57 -4.17
CA GLN A 117 -12.75 3.55 -3.71
C GLN A 117 -12.99 3.63 -2.20
N ALA A 118 -11.94 3.83 -1.41
CA ALA A 118 -12.07 4.04 0.03
C ALA A 118 -12.93 5.28 0.35
N VAL A 119 -12.62 6.43 -0.26
CA VAL A 119 -13.42 7.66 -0.07
C VAL A 119 -14.89 7.44 -0.48
N ARG A 120 -15.14 6.77 -1.59
CA ARG A 120 -16.51 6.47 -2.07
C ARG A 120 -17.34 5.67 -1.07
N ARG A 121 -16.72 4.80 -0.25
CA ARG A 121 -17.43 4.07 0.82
C ARG A 121 -17.97 5.00 1.91
N HIS A 122 -17.32 6.14 2.13
CA HIS A 122 -17.61 7.08 3.21
C HIS A 122 -18.37 8.34 2.77
N LEU A 123 -18.49 8.61 1.46
CA LEU A 123 -19.21 9.77 0.91
C LEU A 123 -20.62 10.00 1.52
N PRO A 124 -21.47 8.96 1.72
CA PRO A 124 -22.79 9.17 2.32
C PRO A 124 -22.74 9.75 3.74
N ALA A 125 -21.71 9.42 4.51
CA ALA A 125 -21.53 9.93 5.86
C ALA A 125 -20.97 11.37 5.90
N MET A 126 -20.35 11.82 4.80
CA MET A 126 -19.89 13.19 4.61
C MET A 126 -21.01 14.15 4.17
N GLY A 127 -22.17 13.62 3.79
CA GLY A 127 -23.30 14.38 3.26
C GLY A 127 -23.37 14.44 1.73
N GLY A 128 -22.64 13.55 1.04
CA GLY A 128 -22.68 13.35 -0.41
C GLY A 128 -23.59 12.20 -0.86
#